data_AF-A0A5Q2TGC2-F1
#
_entry.id   AF-A0A5Q2TGC2-F1
#
_cell.length_a   1.000
_cell.length_b   1.000
_cell.length_c   1.000
_cell.angle_alpha   90.00
_cell.angle_beta   90.00
_cell.angle_gamma   90.00
#
_symmetry.space_group_name_H-M   'P 1'
#
loop_
_entity.id
_entity.type
_entity.pdbx_description
1 polymer ?
#
loop_
_entity_poly.entity_id
_entity_poly.type
_entity_poly.pdbx_seq_one_letter_code
_entity_poly.pdbx_strand_id
1 'polypeptide(L)'
;MRKFFYYFLSTVIIGCMIFFGAKYQFYLGEEASQTFEMIPYLIFVTIFPILIGMLLRLPKLIIEVKDKKRWTFDWLKLVAIGIPALYIALLPVMPFTLAGTRLLFAKEVMLTDNTTLITTAGIVFGYVLLDILKK
;
A
#
# COMPACT_ATOMS: atom_id res chain seq x y z
N MET A 1 22.08 -14.46 -15.04
CA MET A 1 22.79 -13.82 -13.90
C MET A 1 22.29 -12.40 -13.60
N ARG A 2 22.49 -11.38 -14.45
CA ARG A 2 22.15 -9.96 -14.13
C ARG A 2 20.69 -9.72 -13.72
N LYS A 3 19.71 -10.33 -14.41
CA LYS A 3 18.28 -10.22 -14.05
C LYS A 3 17.97 -10.87 -12.69
N PHE A 4 18.62 -12.00 -12.37
CA PHE A 4 18.45 -12.69 -11.09
C PHE A 4 18.96 -11.83 -9.94
N PHE A 5 20.18 -11.29 -10.04
CA PHE A 5 20.74 -10.40 -9.02
C PHE A 5 19.88 -9.14 -8.79
N TYR A 6 19.30 -8.60 -9.86
CA TYR A 6 18.40 -7.46 -9.75
C TYR A 6 17.14 -7.79 -8.94
N TYR A 7 16.44 -8.88 -9.28
CA TYR A 7 15.28 -9.33 -8.50
C TYR A 7 15.64 -9.71 -7.07
N PHE A 8 16.75 -10.43 -6.87
CA PHE A 8 17.20 -10.83 -5.54
C PHE A 8 17.51 -9.62 -4.66
N LEU A 9 18.25 -8.63 -5.16
CA LEU A 9 18.56 -7.41 -4.43
C LEU A 9 17.27 -6.62 -4.13
N SER A 10 16.34 -6.52 -5.08
CA SER A 10 15.03 -5.92 -4.84
C SER A 10 14.27 -6.64 -3.72
N THR A 11 14.25 -7.97 -3.70
CA THR A 11 13.60 -8.75 -2.63
C THR A 11 14.26 -8.51 -1.28
N VAL A 12 15.59 -8.45 -1.21
CA VAL A 12 16.31 -8.15 0.04
C VAL A 12 15.96 -6.75 0.55
N ILE A 13 15.99 -5.74 -0.32
CA ILE A 13 15.63 -4.36 0.04
C ILE A 13 14.19 -4.28 0.55
N ILE A 14 13.23 -4.89 -0.18
CA ILE A 14 11.82 -4.91 0.21
C ILE A 14 11.64 -5.64 1.54
N GLY A 15 12.31 -6.78 1.74
CA GLY A 15 12.29 -7.51 3.00
C GLY A 15 12.81 -6.69 4.18
N CYS A 16 13.92 -5.99 4.01
CA CYS A 16 14.44 -5.04 5.00
C CYS A 16 13.43 -3.93 5.30
N MET A 17 12.84 -3.31 4.26
CA MET A 17 11.84 -2.25 4.45
C MET A 17 10.61 -2.76 5.20
N ILE A 18 10.11 -3.96 4.90
CA ILE A 18 9.00 -4.59 5.63
C ILE A 18 9.38 -4.82 7.10
N PHE A 19 10.57 -5.35 7.38
CA PHE A 19 11.01 -5.60 8.75
C PHE A 19 11.14 -4.32 9.59
N PHE A 20 11.82 -3.30 9.06
CA PHE A 20 11.96 -2.01 9.74
C PHE A 20 10.62 -1.28 9.84
N GLY A 21 9.79 -1.33 8.80
CA GLY A 21 8.46 -0.74 8.79
C GLY A 21 7.53 -1.39 9.81
N ALA A 22 7.58 -2.71 9.98
CA ALA A 22 6.81 -3.41 11.01
C ALA A 22 7.24 -3.00 12.42
N LYS A 23 8.55 -2.88 12.68
CA LYS A 23 9.05 -2.33 13.95
C LYS A 23 8.57 -0.91 14.21
N TYR A 24 8.63 -0.06 13.18
CA TYR A 24 8.19 1.33 13.30
C TYR A 24 6.67 1.45 13.48
N GLN A 25 5.88 0.61 12.82
CA GLN A 25 4.44 0.51 13.04
C GLN A 25 4.12 0.14 14.49
N PHE A 26 4.85 -0.82 15.06
CA PHE A 26 4.68 -1.21 16.45
C PHE A 26 4.99 -0.06 17.41
N TYR A 27 6.12 0.63 17.19
CA TYR A 27 6.51 1.82 17.96
C TYR A 27 5.43 2.92 17.88
N LEU A 28 4.93 3.23 16.68
CA LEU A 28 3.86 4.21 16.52
C LEU A 28 2.56 3.80 17.20
N GLY A 29 2.26 2.50 17.24
CA GLY A 29 1.11 1.97 17.97
C GLY A 29 1.25 2.14 19.48
N GLU A 30 2.43 1.86 20.03
CA GLU A 30 2.73 2.09 21.46
C GLU A 30 2.63 3.57 21.81
N GLU A 31 3.28 4.45 21.04
CA GLU A 31 3.20 5.90 21.24
C GLU A 31 1.76 6.41 21.16
N ALA A 32 0.97 5.95 20.17
CA ALA A 32 -0.43 6.33 20.04
C ALA A 32 -1.28 5.85 21.24
N SER A 33 -0.95 4.70 21.84
CA SER A 33 -1.64 4.21 23.04
C SER A 33 -1.32 5.03 24.30
N GLN A 34 -0.13 5.63 24.36
CA GLN A 34 0.31 6.44 25.51
C GLN A 34 -0.13 7.91 25.40
N THR A 35 -0.06 8.47 24.19
CA THR A 35 -0.32 9.89 23.91
C THR A 35 -1.75 10.17 23.44
N PHE A 36 -2.49 9.12 23.07
CA PHE A 36 -3.79 9.19 22.38
C PHE A 36 -3.73 9.89 21.00
N GLU A 37 -2.54 10.16 20.47
CA GLU A 37 -2.36 10.73 19.14
C GLU A 37 -2.32 9.62 18.08
N MET A 38 -3.50 9.22 17.58
CA MET A 38 -3.64 8.12 16.61
C MET A 38 -3.24 8.49 15.17
N ILE A 39 -3.18 9.78 14.83
CA ILE A 39 -2.98 10.24 13.45
C ILE A 39 -1.66 9.73 12.82
N PRO A 40 -0.49 9.82 13.48
CA PRO A 40 0.77 9.34 12.90
C PRO A 40 0.73 7.83 12.60
N TYR A 41 0.17 7.04 13.52
CA TYR A 41 -0.02 5.61 13.34
C TYR A 41 -0.92 5.30 12.15
N LEU A 42 -2.08 5.96 12.05
CA LEU A 42 -3.05 5.75 10.98
C LEU A 42 -2.51 6.10 9.60
N ILE A 43 -1.79 7.21 9.49
CA ILE A 43 -1.11 7.59 8.25
C ILE A 43 -0.10 6.50 7.86
N PHE A 44 0.67 6.00 8.81
CA PHE A 44 1.67 4.97 8.54
C PHE A 44 1.04 3.67 8.05
N VAL A 45 0.03 3.13 8.76
CA VAL A 45 -0.61 1.86 8.38
C VAL A 45 -1.36 1.94 7.05
N THR A 46 -1.77 3.13 6.63
CA THR A 46 -2.40 3.34 5.31
C THR A 46 -1.37 3.50 4.19
N ILE A 47 -0.34 4.33 4.39
CA ILE A 47 0.63 4.65 3.31
C ILE A 47 1.66 3.54 3.12
N PHE A 48 2.16 2.95 4.21
CA PHE A 48 3.27 2.00 4.15
C PHE A 48 2.97 0.78 3.26
N PRO A 49 1.80 0.10 3.37
CA PRO A 49 1.48 -1.01 2.48
C PRO A 49 1.39 -0.62 1.00
N ILE A 50 0.94 0.61 0.69
CA ILE A 50 0.90 1.15 -0.68
C ILE A 50 2.32 1.32 -1.23
N LEU A 51 3.24 1.84 -0.42
CA LEU A 51 4.66 1.94 -0.77
C LEU A 51 5.26 0.56 -1.05
N ILE A 52 4.97 -0.43 -0.22
CA ILE A 52 5.42 -1.82 -0.44
C ILE A 52 4.86 -2.39 -1.75
N GLY A 53 3.57 -2.20 -2.02
CA GLY A 53 2.94 -2.60 -3.28
C GLY A 53 3.64 -2.01 -4.51
N MET A 54 3.93 -0.71 -4.48
CA MET A 54 4.68 -0.03 -5.54
C MET A 54 6.10 -0.62 -5.67
N LEU A 55 6.82 -0.78 -4.57
CA LEU A 55 8.17 -1.36 -4.57
C LEU A 55 8.21 -2.77 -5.15
N LEU A 56 7.17 -3.59 -4.94
CA LEU A 56 7.07 -4.92 -5.54
C LEU A 56 6.94 -4.88 -7.07
N ARG A 57 6.26 -3.87 -7.63
CA ARG A 57 6.09 -3.72 -9.09
C ARG A 57 7.25 -2.99 -9.76
N LEU A 58 7.98 -2.16 -9.01
CA LEU A 58 9.04 -1.27 -9.49
C LEU A 58 10.16 -1.98 -10.28
N PRO A 59 10.71 -3.14 -9.84
CA PRO A 59 11.78 -3.83 -10.58
C PRO A 59 11.36 -4.18 -12.00
N LYS A 60 10.12 -4.66 -12.15
CA LYS A 60 9.58 -5.04 -13.46
C LYS A 60 9.29 -3.80 -14.31
N LEU A 61 8.82 -2.71 -13.72
CA LEU A 61 8.61 -1.45 -14.42
C LEU A 61 9.92 -0.90 -15.00
N ILE A 62 11.01 -0.91 -14.23
CA ILE A 62 12.32 -0.42 -14.68
C ILE A 62 12.82 -1.20 -15.91
N ILE A 63 12.58 -2.51 -15.96
CA ILE A 63 12.91 -3.35 -17.12
C ILE A 63 12.03 -2.99 -18.32
N GLU A 64 10.72 -2.81 -18.11
CA GLU A 64 9.75 -2.46 -19.16
C GLU A 64 10.03 -1.08 -19.79
N VAL A 65 10.40 -0.08 -18.98
CA VAL A 65 10.75 1.27 -19.45
C VAL A 65 12.02 1.29 -20.29
N LYS A 66 12.99 0.43 -19.94
CA LYS A 66 14.25 0.32 -20.68
C LYS A 66 14.06 -0.18 -22.12
N ASP A 67 12.97 -0.89 -22.41
CA ASP A 67 12.65 -1.41 -23.73
C ASP A 67 12.05 -0.35 -24.71
N LYS A 68 12.05 0.95 -24.35
CA LYS A 68 11.68 2.11 -25.20
C LYS A 68 10.31 2.01 -25.92
N LYS A 69 9.36 1.28 -25.35
CA LYS A 69 7.99 1.19 -25.90
C LYS A 69 7.12 2.37 -25.43
N ARG A 70 6.09 2.71 -26.20
CA ARG A 70 5.13 3.79 -25.86
C ARG A 70 4.48 3.48 -24.51
N TRP A 71 4.20 4.53 -23.75
CA TRP A 71 3.48 4.42 -22.48
C TRP A 71 1.97 4.49 -22.77
N THR A 72 1.24 3.64 -22.08
CA THR A 72 -0.20 3.39 -22.26
C THR A 72 -0.77 3.13 -20.89
N PHE A 73 -2.02 3.54 -20.68
CA PHE A 73 -2.64 3.60 -19.38
C PHE A 73 -3.89 2.72 -19.35
N ASP A 74 -3.86 1.69 -18.53
CA ASP A 74 -4.99 0.77 -18.35
C ASP A 74 -5.98 1.32 -17.32
N TRP A 75 -6.89 2.18 -17.80
CA TRP A 75 -7.96 2.74 -16.99
C TRP A 75 -8.90 1.67 -16.41
N LEU A 76 -9.09 0.56 -17.12
CA LEU A 76 -9.98 -0.51 -16.68
C LEU A 76 -9.45 -1.17 -15.40
N LYS A 77 -8.15 -1.48 -15.35
CA LYS A 77 -7.52 -2.00 -14.11
C LYS A 77 -7.57 -0.99 -12.96
N LEU A 78 -7.34 0.29 -13.24
CA LEU A 78 -7.40 1.30 -12.19
C LEU A 78 -8.80 1.36 -11.57
N VAL A 79 -9.85 1.38 -12.39
CA VAL A 79 -11.23 1.49 -11.90
C VAL A 79 -11.71 0.19 -11.28
N ALA A 80 -11.45 -0.97 -11.90
CA ALA A 80 -11.97 -2.25 -11.45
C ALA A 80 -11.21 -2.84 -10.24
N ILE A 81 -9.91 -2.53 -10.10
CA ILE A 81 -9.05 -3.10 -9.05
C ILE A 81 -8.50 -1.99 -8.14
N GLY A 82 -7.96 -0.93 -8.73
CA GLY A 82 -7.32 0.15 -7.99
C GLY A 82 -8.28 0.90 -7.07
N ILE A 83 -9.43 1.36 -7.58
CA ILE A 83 -10.40 2.14 -6.78
C ILE A 83 -10.95 1.31 -5.61
N PRO A 84 -11.43 0.06 -5.79
CA PRO A 84 -11.87 -0.76 -4.66
C PRO A 84 -10.76 -1.02 -3.63
N ALA A 85 -9.53 -1.28 -4.08
CA ALA A 85 -8.40 -1.51 -3.19
C ALA A 85 -8.02 -0.24 -2.41
N LEU A 86 -8.01 0.93 -3.07
CA LEU A 86 -7.77 2.22 -2.43
C LEU A 86 -8.84 2.54 -1.39
N TYR A 87 -10.11 2.28 -1.71
CA TYR A 87 -11.22 2.50 -0.80
C TYR A 87 -10.99 1.76 0.53
N ILE A 88 -10.67 0.46 0.46
CA ILE A 88 -10.40 -0.37 1.63
C ILE A 88 -9.16 0.12 2.39
N ALA A 89 -8.08 0.48 1.67
CA ALA A 89 -6.83 0.96 2.29
C ALA A 89 -7.00 2.29 3.05
N LEU A 90 -7.94 3.14 2.63
CA LEU A 90 -8.23 4.44 3.24
C LEU A 90 -9.23 4.38 4.42
N LEU A 91 -9.90 3.24 4.62
CA LEU A 91 -10.88 3.08 5.71
C LEU A 91 -10.35 3.45 7.11
N PRO A 92 -9.07 3.24 7.48
CA PRO A 92 -8.56 3.65 8.79
C PRO A 92 -8.54 5.16 9.03
N VAL A 93 -8.35 5.95 7.96
CA VAL A 93 -8.20 7.41 8.04
C VAL A 93 -9.53 8.12 7.81
N MET A 94 -10.44 7.52 7.04
CA MET A 94 -11.73 8.12 6.70
C MET A 94 -12.60 8.54 7.91
N PRO A 95 -12.67 7.82 9.04
CA PRO A 95 -13.43 8.23 10.23
C PRO A 95 -13.03 9.59 10.81
N PHE A 96 -11.81 10.07 10.54
CA PHE A 96 -11.31 11.37 10.97
C PHE A 96 -11.76 12.52 10.04
N THR A 97 -12.53 12.21 9.00
CA THR A 97 -13.14 13.18 8.09
C THR A 97 -14.64 13.31 8.35
N LEU A 98 -15.22 14.48 8.06
CA LEU A 98 -16.63 14.82 8.30
C LEU A 98 -17.67 13.83 7.73
N ALA A 99 -17.28 12.96 6.79
CA ALA A 99 -18.16 11.97 6.13
C ALA A 99 -17.91 10.51 6.56
N GLY A 100 -16.90 10.23 7.39
CA GLY A 100 -16.31 8.90 7.54
C GLY A 100 -17.18 7.81 8.18
N THR A 101 -18.09 8.18 9.08
CA THR A 101 -18.87 7.19 9.86
C THR A 101 -20.06 6.59 9.12
N ARG A 102 -20.40 7.09 7.93
CA ARG A 102 -21.51 6.61 7.08
C ARG A 102 -21.06 5.69 5.94
N LEU A 103 -19.78 5.36 5.89
CA LEU A 103 -19.20 4.56 4.81
C LEU A 103 -19.48 3.07 5.00
N LEU A 104 -19.71 2.37 3.88
CA LEU A 104 -19.88 0.92 3.85
C LEU A 104 -18.59 0.25 4.36
N PHE A 105 -18.72 -0.79 5.19
CA PHE A 105 -17.60 -1.53 5.79
C PHE A 105 -16.72 -0.77 6.80
N ALA A 106 -16.95 0.54 7.01
CA ALA A 106 -16.14 1.30 7.96
C ALA A 106 -16.28 0.79 9.40
N LYS A 107 -17.52 0.43 9.80
CA LYS A 107 -17.77 -0.13 11.14
C LYS A 107 -17.11 -1.49 11.31
N GLU A 108 -17.21 -2.36 10.31
CA GLU A 108 -16.63 -3.70 10.32
C GLU A 108 -15.11 -3.62 10.42
N VAL A 109 -14.46 -2.73 9.67
CA VAL A 109 -13.01 -2.55 9.73
C VAL A 109 -12.56 -1.95 11.06
N MET A 110 -13.30 -0.98 11.61
CA MET A 110 -13.00 -0.39 12.92
C MET A 110 -13.23 -1.36 14.08
N LEU A 111 -14.26 -2.22 14.00
CA LEU A 111 -14.62 -3.14 15.08
C LEU A 111 -13.77 -4.42 15.09
N THR A 112 -13.25 -4.82 13.93
CA THR A 112 -12.53 -6.10 13.79
C THR A 112 -11.01 -5.92 13.86
N ASP A 113 -10.50 -4.68 13.97
CA ASP A 113 -9.07 -4.34 13.89
C ASP A 113 -8.37 -5.12 12.76
N ASN A 114 -9.04 -5.26 11.61
CA ASN A 114 -8.62 -6.17 10.55
C ASN A 114 -7.50 -5.53 9.70
N THR A 115 -6.33 -5.43 10.32
CA THR A 115 -5.08 -4.90 9.76
C THR A 115 -4.64 -5.66 8.52
N THR A 116 -5.00 -6.93 8.40
CA THR A 116 -4.66 -7.76 7.24
C THR A 116 -5.41 -7.30 5.99
N LEU A 117 -6.70 -6.98 6.11
CA LEU A 117 -7.50 -6.48 4.98
C LEU A 117 -6.94 -5.14 4.46
N ILE A 118 -6.69 -4.19 5.36
CA ILE A 118 -6.14 -2.87 5.03
C ILE A 118 -4.76 -3.01 4.37
N THR A 119 -3.89 -3.82 4.95
CA THR A 119 -2.52 -4.05 4.47
C THR A 119 -2.53 -4.68 3.08
N THR A 120 -3.34 -5.73 2.90
CA THR A 120 -3.45 -6.42 1.60
C THR A 120 -4.03 -5.48 0.54
N ALA A 121 -5.07 -4.72 0.87
CA ALA A 121 -5.67 -3.75 -0.06
C ALA A 121 -4.68 -2.64 -0.45
N GLY A 122 -3.91 -2.12 0.52
CA GLY A 122 -2.87 -1.13 0.24
C GLY A 122 -1.77 -1.69 -0.68
N ILE A 123 -1.29 -2.90 -0.43
CA ILE A 123 -0.32 -3.59 -1.30
C ILE A 123 -0.89 -3.76 -2.72
N VAL A 124 -2.13 -4.22 -2.85
CA VAL A 124 -2.80 -4.40 -4.15
C VAL A 124 -2.90 -3.07 -4.89
N PHE A 125 -3.36 -2.00 -4.21
CA PHE A 125 -3.46 -0.68 -4.83
C PHE A 125 -2.11 -0.15 -5.30
N GLY A 126 -1.09 -0.19 -4.43
CA GLY A 126 0.26 0.25 -4.77
C GLY A 126 0.86 -0.52 -5.94
N TYR A 127 0.63 -1.84 -6.00
CA TYR A 127 1.08 -2.66 -7.12
C TYR A 127 0.36 -2.27 -8.42
N VAL A 128 -0.96 -2.07 -8.38
CA VAL A 128 -1.78 -1.69 -9.53
C VAL A 128 -1.38 -0.31 -10.06
N LEU A 129 -1.08 0.66 -9.20
CA LEU A 129 -0.62 2.00 -9.60
C LEU A 129 0.57 1.97 -10.57
N LEU A 130 1.49 1.02 -10.38
CA LEU A 130 2.61 0.84 -11.29
C LEU A 130 2.30 -0.17 -12.41
N ASP A 131 1.34 -1.09 -12.24
CA ASP A 131 0.98 -2.05 -13.30
C ASP A 131 0.10 -1.45 -14.39
N ILE A 132 -0.69 -0.42 -14.10
CA ILE A 132 -1.48 0.30 -15.12
C ILE A 132 -0.59 1.04 -16.12
N LEU A 133 0.66 1.31 -15.74
CA LEU A 133 1.72 1.82 -16.61
C LEU A 133 2.27 0.64 -17.43
N LYS A 134 1.45 0.14 -18.35
CA LYS A 134 1.83 -0.96 -19.23
C LYS A 134 1.44 -0.64 -20.66
N LYS A 135 2.49 -0.60 -21.48
CA LYS A 135 2.56 -0.99 -22.89
C LYS A 135 1.60 -0.29 -23.85
#